data_AF-A0A1I0J5V0-F1
#
_entry.id   AF-A0A1I0J5V0-F1
#
_cell.length_a   1.000
_cell.length_b   1.000
_cell.length_c   1.000
_cell.angle_alpha   90.00
_cell.angle_beta   90.00
_cell.angle_gamma   90.00
#
_symmetry.space_group_name_H-M   'P 1'
#
loop_
_entity.id
_entity.type
_entity.pdbx_description
1 polymer ?
#
loop_
_entity_poly.entity_id
_entity_poly.type
_entity_poly.pdbx_seq_one_letter_code
_entity_poly.pdbx_strand_id
1 'polypeptide(L)'
;MTLDDVMLLTDQQVQGIYNDVYNGFWRRYKNPPDWQSPEWEDMVRQEKVLRERYQSCPLVLHMLQDLMDQLEARSKRRNNGS
;
A
#
# COMPACT_ATOMS: atom_id res chain seq x y z
N MET A 1 -8.93 -19.97 -5.98
CA MET A 1 -9.72 -18.80 -6.40
C MET A 1 -10.13 -19.03 -7.84
N THR A 2 -11.39 -19.33 -8.06
CA THR A 2 -11.99 -19.27 -9.40
C THR A 2 -12.34 -17.81 -9.70
N LEU A 3 -12.48 -17.44 -10.98
CA LEU A 3 -12.89 -16.09 -11.39
C LEU A 3 -14.25 -15.67 -10.81
N ASP A 4 -15.06 -16.64 -10.35
CA ASP A 4 -16.34 -16.44 -9.68
C ASP A 4 -16.22 -15.96 -8.21
N ASP A 5 -15.03 -16.04 -7.60
CA ASP A 5 -14.77 -15.54 -6.23
C ASP A 5 -14.44 -14.04 -6.19
N VAL A 6 -14.41 -13.37 -7.35
CA VAL A 6 -14.12 -11.94 -7.44
C VAL A 6 -15.38 -11.17 -7.02
N MET A 7 -15.45 -10.79 -5.74
CA MET A 7 -16.47 -9.85 -5.27
C MET A 7 -16.42 -8.56 -6.08
N LEU A 8 -17.48 -8.30 -6.84
CA LEU A 8 -17.69 -7.00 -7.47
C LEU A 8 -17.93 -5.97 -6.36
N LEU A 9 -16.98 -5.05 -6.22
CA LEU A 9 -17.06 -3.97 -5.26
C LEU A 9 -18.10 -2.94 -5.71
N THR A 10 -18.89 -2.44 -4.77
CA THR A 10 -19.75 -1.28 -5.03
C THR A 10 -18.93 0.00 -5.15
N ASP A 11 -19.48 1.02 -5.80
CA ASP A 11 -18.83 2.34 -5.91
C ASP A 11 -18.41 2.90 -4.53
N GLN A 12 -19.25 2.69 -3.50
CA GLN A 12 -18.94 3.09 -2.13
C GLN A 12 -17.75 2.33 -1.54
N GLN A 13 -17.66 1.02 -1.80
CA GLN A 13 -16.52 0.22 -1.36
C GLN A 13 -15.24 0.65 -2.08
N VAL A 14 -15.30 0.88 -3.39
CA VAL A 14 -14.16 1.39 -4.17
C VAL A 14 -13.71 2.75 -3.64
N GLN A 15 -14.65 3.67 -3.38
CA GLN A 15 -14.34 4.98 -2.80
C GLN A 15 -13.68 4.87 -1.42
N GLY A 16 -14.19 3.98 -0.56
CA GLY A 16 -13.61 3.71 0.76
C GLY A 16 -12.17 3.19 0.67
N ILE A 17 -11.92 2.22 -0.23
CA ILE A 17 -10.59 1.67 -0.48
C ILE A 17 -9.62 2.76 -0.97
N TYR A 18 -10.02 3.58 -1.93
CA TYR A 18 -9.17 4.66 -2.43
C TYR A 18 -8.88 5.72 -1.35
N ASN A 19 -9.86 6.00 -0.49
CA ASN A 19 -9.64 6.88 0.65
C ASN A 19 -8.62 6.31 1.64
N ASP A 20 -8.72 5.04 2.01
CA ASP A 20 -7.80 4.42 2.95
C ASP A 20 -6.39 4.27 2.36
N VAL A 21 -6.29 3.72 1.15
CA VAL A 21 -5.00 3.38 0.54
C VAL A 21 -4.33 4.58 -0.12
N TYR A 22 -5.03 5.31 -1.00
CA TYR A 22 -4.39 6.44 -1.68
C TYR A 22 -4.32 7.67 -0.76
N ASN A 23 -5.46 8.09 -0.20
CA ASN A 23 -5.49 9.31 0.61
C ASN A 23 -4.85 9.11 2.00
N GLY A 24 -5.08 7.98 2.65
CA GLY A 24 -4.57 7.68 3.99
C GLY A 24 -3.12 7.22 4.01
N PHE A 25 -2.79 6.22 3.19
CA PHE A 25 -1.45 5.62 3.17
C PHE A 25 -0.50 6.33 2.20
N TRP A 26 -0.80 6.34 0.90
CA TRP A 26 0.14 6.84 -0.11
C TRP A 26 0.49 8.31 0.08
N ARG A 27 -0.49 9.20 0.29
CA ARG A 27 -0.20 10.63 0.48
C ARG A 27 0.69 10.90 1.69
N ARG A 28 0.60 10.07 2.74
CA ARG A 28 1.41 10.17 3.95
C ARG A 28 2.85 9.74 3.70
N TYR A 29 3.06 8.68 2.92
CA TYR A 29 4.38 8.05 2.76
C TYR A 29 5.04 8.25 1.40
N LYS A 30 4.42 8.99 0.46
CA LYS A 30 4.95 9.25 -0.90
C LYS A 30 6.41 9.74 -0.94
N ASN A 31 6.85 10.37 0.15
CA ASN A 31 8.24 10.70 0.46
C ASN A 31 8.69 9.76 1.58
N PRO A 32 9.22 8.58 1.26
CA PRO A 32 9.43 7.53 2.25
C PRO A 32 10.57 7.88 3.22
N PRO A 33 10.54 7.32 4.45
CA PRO A 33 11.69 7.30 5.32
C PRO A 33 12.82 6.45 4.72
N ASP A 34 13.99 6.47 5.36
CA ASP A 34 15.08 5.59 4.98
C ASP A 34 14.65 4.13 5.17
N TRP A 35 14.92 3.26 4.19
CA TRP A 35 14.45 1.88 4.19
C TRP A 35 15.07 1.02 5.30
N GLN A 36 16.14 1.49 5.92
CA GLN A 36 16.78 0.87 7.08
C GLN A 36 16.34 1.49 8.41
N SER A 37 15.49 2.51 8.41
CA SER A 37 15.10 3.21 9.64
C SER A 37 13.88 2.58 10.32
N PRO A 38 13.72 2.77 11.65
CA PRO A 38 12.54 2.30 12.38
C PRO A 38 11.22 2.86 11.82
N GLU A 39 11.23 4.07 11.26
CA GLU A 39 10.05 4.68 10.65
C GLU A 39 9.58 3.92 9.40
N TRP A 40 10.49 3.25 8.68
CA TRP A 40 10.14 2.35 7.59
C TRP A 40 9.39 1.13 8.10
N GLU A 41 9.82 0.54 9.22
CA GLU A 41 9.12 -0.59 9.83
C GLU A 41 7.69 -0.21 10.24
N ASP A 42 7.49 1.00 10.78
CA ASP A 42 6.17 1.50 11.14
C ASP A 42 5.28 1.70 9.92
N MET A 43 5.83 2.21 8.82
CA MET A 43 5.13 2.30 7.54
C MET A 43 4.71 0.91 7.02
N VAL A 44 5.63 -0.06 7.03
CA VAL A 44 5.34 -1.46 6.66
C VAL A 44 4.25 -2.05 7.55
N ARG A 45 4.24 -1.72 8.85
CA ARG A 45 3.19 -2.16 9.78
C ARG A 45 1.81 -1.61 9.38
N GLN A 46 1.74 -0.33 9.00
CA GLN A 46 0.49 0.28 8.51
C GLN A 46 0.01 -0.36 7.21
N GLU A 47 0.93 -0.68 6.30
CA GLU A 47 0.60 -1.41 5.07
C GLU A 47 0.02 -2.80 5.37
N LYS A 48 0.63 -3.56 6.29
CA LYS A 48 0.13 -4.88 6.70
C LYS A 48 -1.30 -4.82 7.25
N VAL A 49 -1.62 -3.80 8.04
CA VAL A 49 -2.99 -3.59 8.55
C VAL A 49 -3.99 -3.38 7.41
N LEU A 50 -3.61 -2.62 6.37
CA LEU A 50 -4.45 -2.44 5.19
C LEU A 50 -4.57 -3.73 4.36
N ARG A 51 -3.47 -4.47 4.22
CA ARG A 51 -3.43 -5.76 3.52
C ARG A 51 -4.35 -6.79 4.18
N GLU A 52 -4.35 -6.88 5.51
CA GLU A 52 -5.25 -7.74 6.27
C GLU A 52 -6.72 -7.31 6.15
N ARG A 53 -6.97 -5.99 6.23
CA ARG A 53 -8.33 -5.41 6.08
C ARG A 53 -8.94 -5.75 4.71
N TYR A 54 -8.13 -5.72 3.65
CA TYR A 54 -8.57 -5.93 2.27
C TYR A 54 -8.12 -7.26 1.68
N GLN A 55 -7.80 -8.25 2.51
CA GLN A 55 -7.29 -9.56 2.08
C GLN A 55 -8.19 -10.30 1.08
N SER A 56 -9.50 -10.04 1.13
CA SER A 56 -10.50 -10.62 0.22
C SER A 56 -10.60 -9.90 -1.13
N CYS A 57 -9.83 -8.82 -1.35
CA CYS A 57 -9.88 -7.98 -2.55
C CYS A 57 -8.53 -8.00 -3.29
N PRO A 58 -8.30 -8.95 -4.22
CA PRO A 58 -7.01 -9.10 -4.90
C PRO A 58 -6.48 -7.83 -5.56
N LEU A 59 -7.37 -7.02 -6.17
CA LEU A 59 -6.99 -5.75 -6.79
C LEU A 59 -6.36 -4.76 -5.79
N VAL A 60 -6.87 -4.71 -4.56
CA VAL A 60 -6.33 -3.84 -3.51
C VAL A 60 -4.98 -4.34 -3.04
N LEU A 61 -4.81 -5.66 -2.94
CA LEU A 61 -3.53 -6.27 -2.58
C LEU A 61 -2.45 -5.96 -3.61
N HIS A 62 -2.77 -6.05 -4.90
CA HIS A 62 -1.87 -5.64 -5.97
C HIS A 62 -1.53 -4.16 -5.90
N MET A 63 -2.52 -3.30 -5.67
CA MET A 63 -2.29 -1.86 -5.51
C MET A 63 -1.34 -1.56 -4.33
N LEU A 64 -1.54 -2.20 -3.17
CA LEU A 64 -0.66 -2.02 -2.01
C LEU A 64 0.77 -2.49 -2.29
N GLN A 65 0.93 -3.63 -2.97
CA GLN A 65 2.25 -4.13 -3.37
C GLN A 65 2.97 -3.16 -4.31
N ASP A 66 2.29 -2.69 -5.36
CA ASP A 66 2.87 -1.74 -6.32
C ASP A 66 3.29 -0.43 -5.66
N LEU A 67 2.52 0.05 -4.67
CA LEU A 67 2.87 1.24 -3.90
C LEU A 67 4.11 0.99 -3.04
N MET A 68 4.20 -0.15 -2.36
CA MET A 68 5.36 -0.49 -1.53
C MET A 68 6.64 -0.60 -2.35
N ASP A 69 6.60 -1.25 -3.51
CA ASP A 69 7.75 -1.38 -4.40
C ASP A 69 8.25 0.01 -4.86
N GLN A 70 7.31 0.94 -5.15
CA GLN A 70 7.66 2.32 -5.48
C GLN A 70 8.31 3.07 -4.31
N LEU A 71 7.79 2.90 -3.08
CA LEU A 71 8.38 3.53 -1.89
C LEU A 71 9.78 3.00 -1.61
N GLU A 72 9.99 1.70 -1.77
CA GLU A 72 11.29 1.06 -1.54
C GLU A 72 12.31 1.55 -2.56
N ALA A 73 11.94 1.58 -3.85
CA ALA A 73 12.78 2.10 -4.91
C ALA A 73 13.15 3.58 -4.68
N ARG A 74 12.20 4.42 -4.22
CA ARG A 74 12.45 5.84 -3.90
C ARG A 74 13.41 5.98 -2.72
N SER A 75 13.21 5.20 -1.66
CA SER A 75 14.06 5.25 -0.47
C SER A 75 15.49 4.81 -0.78
N LYS A 76 15.66 3.67 -1.47
CA LYS A 76 16.99 3.17 -1.89
C LYS A 76 17.73 4.14 -2.81
N ARG A 77 17.03 4.79 -3.76
CA ARG A 77 17.64 5.80 -4.64
C ARG A 77 18.16 7.01 -3.86
N ARG A 78 17.46 7.44 -2.80
CA ARG A 78 17.91 8.55 -1.95
C ARG A 78 19.21 8.20 -1.22
N ASN A 79 19.34 6.96 -0.77
CA ASN A 79 20.53 6.51 -0.04
C ASN A 79 21.73 6.26 -0.94
N ASN A 80 21.53 5.78 -2.17
CA ASN A 80 22.61 5.54 -3.12
C ASN A 80 23.12 6.82 -3.82
N GLY A 81 22.39 7.93 -3.68
CA GLY A 81 22.77 9.24 -4.23
C GLY A 81 23.33 10.22 -3.20
N SER A 82 23.53 9.79 -1.94
CA SER A 82 24.20 10.56 -0.88
C SER A 82 25.65 10.15 -0.72
#